data_AF-A0A553YGK9-F1
#
_entry.id   AF-A0A553YGK9-F1
#
_cell.length_a   1.000
_cell.length_b   1.000
_cell.length_c   1.000
_cell.angle_alpha   90.00
_cell.angle_beta   90.00
_cell.angle_gamma   90.00
#
_symmetry.space_group_name_H-M   'P 1'
#
loop_
_entity.id
_entity.type
_entity.pdbx_description
1 polymer ?
#
loop_
_entity_poly.entity_id
_entity_poly.type
_entity_poly.pdbx_seq_one_letter_code
_entity_poly.pdbx_strand_id
1 'polypeptide(L)'
;MRLHVVSDVHGNSRDLARAGEGADALVCLGDLVLFLDYADHARGIFPALFGADNARRLIELRTARRFDEARALGRRLWGELDAAGEPRESVIEAAVRGQYAELFAA
;
A
#
# COMPACT_ATOMS: atom_id res chain seq x y z
N MET A 1 -33.26 -3.53 5.62
CA MET A 1 -32.03 -3.36 4.84
C MET A 1 -30.86 -3.15 5.79
N ARG A 2 -29.90 -4.05 5.80
CA ARG A 2 -28.65 -4.03 6.56
C ARG A 2 -27.53 -3.55 5.64
N LEU A 3 -26.98 -2.39 5.94
CA LEU A 3 -25.86 -1.82 5.21
C LEU A 3 -24.60 -1.98 6.06
N HIS A 4 -23.58 -2.62 5.53
CA HIS A 4 -22.25 -2.61 6.11
C HIS A 4 -21.42 -1.52 5.43
N VAL A 5 -20.66 -0.75 6.19
CA VAL A 5 -19.82 0.33 5.67
C VAL A 5 -18.41 0.15 6.21
N VAL A 6 -17.43 0.11 5.33
CA VAL A 6 -16.01 -0.07 5.66
C VAL A 6 -15.16 1.00 5.00
N SER A 7 -13.98 1.26 5.56
CA SER A 7 -12.98 2.22 5.09
C SER A 7 -11.59 1.66 5.41
N ASP A 8 -10.53 2.31 4.93
CA ASP A 8 -9.14 2.03 5.32
C ASP A 8 -8.75 0.56 5.09
N VAL A 9 -9.14 0.03 3.91
CA VAL A 9 -8.99 -1.39 3.57
C VAL A 9 -7.52 -1.82 3.54
N HIS A 10 -6.63 -0.97 3.01
CA HIS A 10 -5.18 -1.18 2.95
C HIS A 10 -4.77 -2.61 2.56
N GLY A 11 -5.27 -3.06 1.41
CA GLY A 11 -4.96 -4.35 0.82
C GLY A 11 -5.50 -5.56 1.60
N ASN A 12 -6.34 -5.36 2.62
CA ASN A 12 -6.91 -6.44 3.43
C ASN A 12 -8.12 -7.11 2.72
N SER A 13 -7.85 -7.77 1.60
CA SER A 13 -8.85 -8.47 0.79
C SER A 13 -9.61 -9.54 1.58
N ARG A 14 -8.91 -10.30 2.43
CA ARG A 14 -9.51 -11.35 3.26
C ARG A 14 -10.59 -10.81 4.19
N ASP A 15 -10.30 -9.75 4.95
CA ASP A 15 -11.27 -9.25 5.93
C ASP A 15 -12.34 -8.38 5.24
N LEU A 16 -12.05 -7.78 4.08
CA LEU A 16 -13.04 -7.10 3.24
C LEU A 16 -14.13 -8.07 2.76
N ALA A 17 -13.76 -9.26 2.26
CA ALA A 17 -14.73 -10.29 1.85
C ALA A 17 -15.67 -10.68 3.00
N ARG A 18 -15.11 -10.84 4.21
CA ARG A 18 -15.88 -11.15 5.42
C ARG A 18 -16.76 -9.99 5.88
N ALA A 19 -16.39 -8.76 5.60
CA ALA A 19 -17.17 -7.58 6.00
C ALA A 19 -18.55 -7.52 5.32
N GLY A 20 -18.75 -8.21 4.19
CA GLY A 20 -20.06 -8.33 3.54
C GLY A 20 -21.00 -9.36 4.15
N GLU A 21 -20.52 -10.25 5.03
CA GLU A 21 -21.31 -11.35 5.57
C GLU A 21 -22.54 -10.84 6.34
N GLY A 22 -23.74 -11.21 5.86
CA GLY A 22 -25.02 -10.84 6.49
C GLY A 22 -25.55 -9.44 6.14
N ALA A 23 -24.86 -8.69 5.27
CA ALA A 23 -25.32 -7.41 4.76
C ALA A 23 -26.25 -7.59 3.54
N ASP A 24 -27.24 -6.70 3.40
CA ASP A 24 -27.97 -6.53 2.14
C ASP A 24 -27.15 -5.73 1.11
N ALA A 25 -26.23 -4.88 1.59
CA ALA A 25 -25.23 -4.20 0.76
C ALA A 25 -23.98 -3.86 1.59
N LEU A 26 -22.82 -3.86 0.94
CA LEU A 26 -21.54 -3.37 1.50
C LEU A 26 -21.12 -2.09 0.75
N VAL A 27 -20.78 -1.04 1.49
CA VAL A 27 -20.20 0.20 0.96
C VAL A 27 -18.76 0.31 1.42
N CYS A 28 -17.82 0.34 0.48
CA CYS A 28 -16.41 0.57 0.76
C CYS A 28 -16.04 2.02 0.44
N LEU A 29 -15.57 2.76 1.44
CA LEU A 29 -15.33 4.20 1.36
C LEU A 29 -13.95 4.57 0.78
N GLY A 30 -13.02 3.63 0.69
CA GLY A 30 -11.73 3.87 0.02
C GLY A 30 -10.53 3.27 0.75
N ASP A 31 -9.38 3.92 0.54
CA ASP A 31 -8.07 3.52 1.05
C ASP A 31 -7.75 2.05 0.80
N LEU A 32 -8.05 1.63 -0.44
CA LEU A 32 -7.95 0.25 -0.90
C LEU A 32 -6.51 -0.26 -0.92
N VAL A 33 -5.56 0.57 -1.33
CA VAL A 33 -4.18 0.15 -1.60
C VAL A 33 -3.33 0.18 -0.33
N LEU A 34 -2.55 -0.87 -0.12
CA LEU A 34 -1.47 -0.92 0.85
C LEU A 34 -0.16 -0.46 0.21
N PHE A 35 0.18 0.82 0.37
CA PHE A 35 1.47 1.32 -0.10
C PHE A 35 2.60 0.97 0.87
N LEU A 36 2.39 1.15 2.18
CA LEU A 36 3.38 0.92 3.23
C LEU A 36 2.67 0.48 4.51
N ASP A 37 3.13 -0.60 5.12
CA ASP A 37 2.58 -1.14 6.38
C ASP A 37 3.53 -0.82 7.54
N TYR A 38 3.01 -0.13 8.57
CA TYR A 38 3.78 0.28 9.76
C TYR A 38 3.91 -0.84 10.80
N ALA A 39 3.08 -1.87 10.72
CA ALA A 39 3.14 -3.03 11.61
C ALA A 39 4.01 -4.15 11.01
N ASP A 40 3.94 -4.36 9.69
CA ASP A 40 4.75 -5.34 8.97
C ASP A 40 5.49 -4.68 7.80
N HIS A 41 6.76 -4.34 8.01
CA HIS A 41 7.57 -3.60 7.04
C HIS A 41 7.86 -4.38 5.73
N ALA A 42 7.48 -5.65 5.63
CA ALA A 42 7.59 -6.44 4.41
C ALA A 42 6.35 -6.34 3.51
N ARG A 43 5.24 -5.74 3.98
CA ARG A 43 3.97 -5.68 3.24
C ARG A 43 3.75 -4.34 2.52
N GLY A 44 3.12 -4.44 1.35
CA GLY A 44 2.70 -3.30 0.53
C GLY A 44 3.58 -3.05 -0.68
N ILE A 45 3.22 -2.03 -1.45
CA ILE A 45 3.90 -1.66 -2.70
C ILE A 45 5.35 -1.22 -2.44
N PHE A 46 5.60 -0.43 -1.41
CA PHE A 46 6.92 0.14 -1.14
C PHE A 46 8.00 -0.93 -0.90
N PRO A 47 7.83 -1.91 0.03
CA PRO A 47 8.82 -2.97 0.18
C PRO A 47 8.92 -3.91 -1.03
N ALA A 48 7.86 -4.05 -1.84
CA ALA A 48 7.94 -4.81 -3.09
C ALA A 48 8.86 -4.12 -4.12
N LEU A 49 8.83 -2.78 -4.19
CA LEU A 49 9.65 -2.00 -5.11
C LEU A 49 11.09 -1.78 -4.59
N PHE A 50 11.25 -1.53 -3.28
CA PHE A 50 12.51 -1.05 -2.72
C PHE A 50 13.12 -1.96 -1.65
N GLY A 51 12.46 -3.07 -1.32
CA GLY A 51 12.88 -4.00 -0.28
C GLY A 51 12.44 -3.59 1.13
N ALA A 52 12.27 -4.61 1.98
CA ALA A 52 11.80 -4.46 3.37
C ALA A 52 12.76 -3.62 4.25
N ASP A 53 14.06 -3.63 3.95
CA ASP A 53 15.05 -2.84 4.71
C ASP A 53 14.87 -1.34 4.49
N ASN A 54 14.63 -0.92 3.25
CA ASN A 54 14.32 0.47 2.94
C ASN A 54 12.95 0.87 3.50
N ALA A 55 11.97 -0.03 3.51
CA ALA A 55 10.66 0.20 4.13
C ALA A 55 10.80 0.45 5.64
N ARG A 56 11.53 -0.43 6.34
CA ARG A 56 11.87 -0.25 7.76
C ARG A 56 12.54 1.08 8.00
N ARG A 57 13.56 1.42 7.21
CA ARG A 57 14.30 2.67 7.36
C ARG A 57 13.41 3.89 7.15
N LEU A 58 12.54 3.86 6.15
CA LEU A 58 11.58 4.94 5.90
C LEU A 58 10.62 5.11 7.08
N ILE A 59 10.08 4.01 7.61
CA ILE A 59 9.17 4.01 8.75
C ILE A 59 9.86 4.57 10.00
N GLU A 60 11.07 4.11 10.32
CA GLU A 60 11.87 4.64 11.43
C GLU A 60 12.04 6.15 11.36
N LEU A 61 12.41 6.67 10.19
CA LEU A 61 12.60 8.11 9.98
C LEU A 61 11.30 8.89 10.17
N ARG A 62 10.19 8.37 9.63
CA ARG A 62 8.86 9.01 9.75
C ARG A 62 8.35 8.99 11.19
N THR A 63 8.50 7.86 11.88
CA THR A 63 8.14 7.71 13.31
C THR A 63 8.95 8.65 14.20
N ALA A 64 10.23 8.84 13.89
CA ALA A 64 11.09 9.82 14.56
C ALA A 64 10.86 11.28 14.12
N ARG A 65 9.90 11.54 13.21
CA ARG A 65 9.59 12.85 12.61
C ARG A 65 10.76 13.49 11.85
N ARG A 66 11.70 12.68 11.37
CA ARG A 66 12.87 13.09 10.55
C ARG A 66 12.48 13.17 9.07
N PHE A 67 11.55 14.07 8.74
CA PHE A 67 10.91 14.10 7.43
C PHE A 67 11.84 14.49 6.28
N ASP A 68 12.85 15.32 6.51
CA ASP A 68 13.83 15.67 5.47
C ASP A 68 14.65 14.47 5.02
N GLU A 69 15.06 13.64 5.98
CA GLU A 69 15.80 12.41 5.70
C GLU A 69 14.91 11.35 5.05
N ALA A 70 13.65 11.24 5.48
CA ALA A 70 12.68 10.37 4.82
C ALA A 70 12.47 10.79 3.35
N ARG A 71 12.37 12.10 3.07
CA ARG A 71 12.28 12.63 1.71
C ARG A 71 13.56 12.37 0.91
N ALA A 72 14.73 12.54 1.52
CA ALA A 72 16.01 12.27 0.87
C ALA A 72 16.15 10.78 0.50
N LEU A 73 15.77 9.88 1.41
CA LEU A 73 15.71 8.45 1.14
C LEU A 73 14.77 8.13 -0.03
N GLY A 74 13.54 8.67 -0.01
CA GLY A 74 12.59 8.49 -1.10
C GLY A 74 13.13 8.96 -2.45
N ARG A 75 13.70 10.17 -2.52
CA ARG A 75 14.31 10.71 -3.75
C ARG A 75 15.43 9.82 -4.28
N ARG A 76 16.29 9.30 -3.40
CA ARG A 76 17.36 8.39 -3.79
C ARG A 76 16.81 7.11 -4.41
N LEU A 77 15.88 6.44 -3.72
CA LEU A 77 15.32 5.16 -4.18
C LEU A 77 14.59 5.29 -5.51
N TRP A 78 13.79 6.34 -5.66
CA TRP A 78 13.11 6.58 -6.93
C TRP A 78 14.10 6.95 -8.04
N GLY A 79 15.16 7.71 -7.74
CA GLY A 79 16.20 8.02 -8.72
C GLY A 79 17.00 6.79 -9.17
N GLU A 80 17.23 5.82 -8.28
CA GLU A 80 17.84 4.52 -8.62
C GLU A 80 16.95 3.72 -9.58
N LEU A 81 15.63 3.72 -9.36
CA LEU A 81 14.67 3.05 -10.24
C LEU A 81 14.54 3.72 -11.60
N ASP A 82 14.46 5.06 -11.62
CA ASP A 82 14.43 5.84 -12.86
C ASP A 82 15.72 5.60 -13.68
N ALA A 83 16.88 5.49 -13.02
CA ALA A 83 18.15 5.16 -13.66
C ALA A 83 18.25 3.71 -14.19
N ALA A 84 17.47 2.79 -13.62
CA ALA A 84 17.34 1.42 -14.12
C ALA A 84 16.45 1.31 -15.38
N GLY A 85 15.85 2.43 -15.82
CA GLY A 85 15.00 2.47 -17.01
C GLY A 85 13.56 2.01 -16.76
N GLU A 86 13.13 1.95 -15.50
CA GLU A 86 11.76 1.61 -15.11
C GLU A 86 10.98 2.89 -14.78
N PRO A 87 10.04 3.34 -15.65
CA PRO A 87 9.27 4.54 -15.39
C PRO A 87 8.42 4.38 -14.12
N ARG A 88 8.56 5.33 -13.20
CA ARG A 88 7.82 5.39 -11.93
C ARG A 88 6.33 5.14 -12.08
N GLU A 89 5.69 5.77 -13.05
CA GLU A 89 4.25 5.65 -13.29
C GLU A 89 3.88 4.21 -13.64
N SER A 90 4.68 3.56 -14.47
CA SER A 90 4.42 2.19 -14.93
C SER A 90 4.54 1.18 -13.79
N VAL A 91 5.56 1.30 -12.94
CA VAL A 91 5.74 0.36 -11.81
C VAL A 91 4.66 0.56 -10.74
N ILE A 92 4.24 1.80 -10.49
CA ILE A 92 3.16 2.11 -9.53
C ILE A 92 1.85 1.59 -10.08
N GLU A 93 1.53 1.84 -11.35
CA GLU A 93 0.30 1.36 -11.98
C GLU A 93 0.23 -0.17 -11.93
N ALA A 94 1.31 -0.86 -12.29
CA ALA A 94 1.37 -2.32 -12.24
C ALA A 94 1.13 -2.86 -10.81
N ALA A 95 1.76 -2.25 -9.80
CA ALA A 95 1.60 -2.66 -8.41
C ALA A 95 0.18 -2.41 -7.88
N VAL A 96 -0.42 -1.26 -8.21
CA VAL A 96 -1.81 -0.94 -7.84
C VAL A 96 -2.79 -1.91 -8.52
N ARG A 97 -2.59 -2.20 -9.81
CA ARG A 97 -3.41 -3.17 -10.54
C ARG A 97 -3.33 -4.57 -9.93
N GLY A 98 -2.15 -4.98 -9.46
CA GLY A 98 -1.97 -6.24 -8.74
C GLY A 98 -2.83 -6.32 -7.48
N GLN A 99 -2.77 -5.31 -6.61
CA GLN A 99 -3.59 -5.29 -5.39
C GLN A 99 -5.09 -5.20 -5.68
N TYR A 100 -5.50 -4.45 -6.71
CA TYR A 100 -6.91 -4.41 -7.13
C TYR A 100 -7.39 -5.76 -7.64
N ALA A 101 -6.57 -6.49 -8.40
CA ALA A 101 -6.92 -7.83 -8.85
C ALA A 101 -7.19 -8.77 -7.66
N GLU A 102 -6.35 -8.71 -6.61
CA GLU A 102 -6.58 -9.50 -5.38
C GLU A 102 -7.83 -9.04 -4.61
N LEU A 103 -8.04 -7.73 -4.48
CA LEU A 103 -9.17 -7.16 -3.73
C LEU A 103 -10.52 -7.47 -4.37
N PHE A 104 -10.63 -7.41 -5.69
CA PHE A 104 -11.87 -7.63 -6.42
C PHE A 104 -12.10 -9.09 -6.86
N ALA A 105 -11.10 -9.97 -6.64
CA ALA A 105 -11.28 -11.41 -6.78
C ALA A 105 -11.74 -12.09 -5.48
N ALA A 106 -11.67 -11.39 -4.36
CA ALA A 106 -12.06 -11.87 -3.03
C ALA A 106 -13.58 -11.93 -2.82
#